data_AF-A0AAV4EXR1-F1
#
_entry.id   AF-A0AAV4EXR1-F1
#
_cell.length_a   1.000
_cell.length_b   1.000
_cell.length_c   1.000
_cell.angle_alpha   90.00
_cell.angle_beta   90.00
_cell.angle_gamma   90.00
#
_symmetry.space_group_name_H-M   'P 1'
#
loop_
_entity.id
_entity.type
_entity.pdbx_description
1 polymer ?
#
loop_
_entity_poly.entity_id
_entity_poly.type
_entity_poly.pdbx_seq_one_letter_code
_entity_poly.pdbx_strand_id
1 'polypeptide(L)'
;MKLRKRSVWKLSSLTNLFERDGDLPERGLPCDLDAAVEWGSDQAIFIKGSRFWKFHRVLEGPFHTDDLDLCSWYICGEAHWMKQTNRGHLQCNGDRRLCHLRLDQVTLPGLHNAGSGFDGGFGLADCFVRNHAKSILEQLNLGIRYLDIDSSYAQCGTLGTNHNVFCGGSVCRLLKQVRLFLENNPHEVIVLNFNHDMTEPNKVIPALARQLKCGTLGTNHNVFCGGSVCRLLKQVRVFLENNSHDVIVLNFNHDMTEPDKVIPALARQLKTQLGPMLNNHFRMSGLQKWPKLYSAVRTNKRVLVLFSPAVHESPLARLVYKLNPWIHSENWVNSTWTPFTMHAGNCSEIVKQASETCSMMENPELLEVSMAQWHWNSCISDLANKCRQRHFLHAVLRVCESYRHRHNKSPNILLVDYPEVDTDNINSVFHAVYHQNVRNIYRHRRGDCQVSVDAAVRRPGTEDQALFFTGSKVIIYSHKSGAQVQKGEVSQVPNVDAAYISEDGHIVVKKGCMTRHLGSRSLQPLENRWRESPGCNLASDAAAVWEGTLYVFQGCHVMPQGRSPVKLSLWGLPCDVDAALNFRGQFYVFQSNHFWVCRDGERTFSFGGATLDWMIDAVVC
;
A
#
# COMPACT_ATOMS: atom_id res chain seq x y z
N MET A 1 17.76 41.25 31.43
CA MET A 1 16.35 41.13 31.05
C MET A 1 15.57 40.64 32.27
N LYS A 2 14.85 41.51 32.99
CA LYS A 2 14.06 41.09 34.16
C LYS A 2 12.88 40.23 33.66
N LEU A 3 12.86 38.94 33.98
CA LEU A 3 11.71 38.07 33.75
C LEU A 3 10.50 38.70 34.46
N ARG A 4 9.53 39.23 33.70
CA ARG A 4 8.26 39.66 34.26
C ARG A 4 7.56 38.41 34.81
N LYS A 5 7.60 38.21 36.13
CA LYS A 5 6.78 37.22 36.83
C LYS A 5 5.31 37.54 36.51
N ARG A 6 4.65 36.68 35.72
CA ARG A 6 3.23 36.82 35.41
C ARG A 6 2.44 36.12 36.50
N SER A 7 1.75 36.94 37.29
CA SER A 7 0.98 36.51 38.46
C SER A 7 -0.29 35.79 38.04
N VAL A 8 -0.62 34.72 38.76
CA VAL A 8 -1.93 34.08 38.71
C VAL A 8 -2.87 34.86 39.61
N TRP A 9 -4.10 35.09 39.13
CA TRP A 9 -5.13 35.77 39.89
C TRP A 9 -6.34 34.84 40.00
N LYS A 10 -6.85 34.67 41.22
CA LYS A 10 -8.00 33.83 41.53
C LYS A 10 -9.15 34.72 42.01
N LEU A 11 -10.35 34.51 41.48
CA LEU A 11 -11.55 35.17 41.99
C LEU A 11 -11.89 34.59 43.37
N SER A 12 -11.81 35.42 44.41
CA SER A 12 -12.13 35.03 45.78
C SER A 12 -13.64 34.98 45.96
N SER A 13 -14.16 33.83 46.40
CA SER A 13 -15.60 33.63 46.65
C SER A 13 -16.12 34.41 47.85
N LEU A 14 -15.21 34.88 48.72
CA LEU A 14 -15.54 35.70 49.89
C LEU A 14 -15.62 37.19 49.55
N THR A 15 -14.71 37.68 48.70
CA THR A 15 -14.58 39.11 48.42
C THR A 15 -15.14 39.50 47.06
N ASN A 16 -15.42 38.54 46.17
CA ASN A 16 -15.71 38.75 44.75
C ASN A 16 -14.63 39.58 44.02
N LEU A 17 -13.41 39.61 44.54
CA LEU A 17 -12.26 40.27 43.93
C LEU A 17 -11.24 39.25 43.43
N PHE A 18 -10.48 39.64 42.41
CA PHE A 18 -9.33 38.87 41.98
C PHE A 18 -8.17 39.09 42.95
N GLU A 19 -7.79 38.04 43.66
CA GLU A 19 -6.65 38.01 44.57
C GLU A 19 -5.48 37.30 43.90
N ARG A 20 -4.25 37.75 44.17
CA ARG A 20 -3.05 37.13 43.59
C ARG A 20 -2.81 35.76 44.23
N ASP A 21 -2.75 34.71 43.42
CA ASP A 21 -2.66 33.31 43.83
C ASP A 21 -1.40 32.60 43.27
N GLY A 22 -0.24 33.24 43.47
CA GLY A 22 1.09 32.72 43.08
C GLY A 22 1.52 33.04 41.63
N ASP A 23 2.55 32.34 41.14
CA ASP A 23 3.09 32.48 39.78
C ASP A 23 2.92 31.16 38.98
N LEU A 24 2.63 31.23 37.68
CA LEU A 24 2.39 30.04 36.82
C LEU A 24 3.53 28.99 36.83
N PRO A 25 4.82 29.38 36.79
CA PRO A 25 5.92 28.42 36.83
C PRO A 25 6.02 27.63 38.12
N GLU A 26 5.62 28.22 39.25
CA GLU A 26 5.62 27.54 40.55
C GLU A 26 4.57 26.41 40.58
N ARG A 27 3.59 26.46 39.68
CA ARG A 27 2.59 25.40 39.45
C ARG A 27 2.97 24.43 38.32
N GLY A 28 4.15 24.58 37.69
CA GLY A 28 4.58 23.72 36.58
C GLY A 28 4.04 24.11 35.20
N LEU A 29 3.47 25.31 35.06
CA LEU A 29 2.95 25.83 33.79
C LEU A 29 3.90 26.85 33.14
N PRO A 30 3.98 26.91 31.80
CA PRO A 30 4.73 27.96 31.10
C PRO A 30 4.09 29.34 31.34
N CYS A 31 4.92 30.38 31.29
CA CYS A 31 4.49 31.75 31.59
C CYS A 31 3.55 32.37 30.56
N ASP A 32 3.43 31.75 29.38
CA ASP A 32 2.82 32.32 28.18
C ASP A 32 1.81 31.37 27.54
N LEU A 33 1.01 30.68 28.34
CA LEU A 33 -0.08 29.82 27.87
C LEU A 33 -0.90 30.45 26.75
N ASP A 34 -1.20 29.66 25.73
CA ASP A 34 -1.98 30.08 24.56
C ASP A 34 -3.48 30.03 24.84
N ALA A 35 -3.92 29.09 25.68
CA ALA A 35 -5.31 28.98 26.12
C ALA A 35 -5.44 28.25 27.46
N ALA A 36 -6.55 28.46 28.14
CA ALA A 36 -7.01 27.65 29.26
C ALA A 36 -8.52 27.41 29.13
N VAL A 37 -8.98 26.19 29.41
CA VAL A 37 -10.39 25.81 29.35
C VAL A 37 -10.75 25.10 30.65
N GLU A 38 -11.75 25.61 31.35
CA GLU A 38 -12.33 24.96 32.53
C GLU A 38 -13.47 24.05 32.10
N TRP A 39 -13.54 22.85 32.66
CA TRP A 39 -14.64 21.91 32.45
C TRP A 39 -15.09 21.35 33.79
N GLY A 40 -16.30 21.69 34.24
CA GLY A 40 -16.75 21.33 35.57
C GLY A 40 -16.09 22.18 36.66
N SER A 41 -16.36 21.87 37.93
CA SER A 41 -15.98 22.71 39.08
C SER A 41 -14.53 22.54 39.57
N ASP A 42 -13.81 21.51 39.10
CA ASP A 42 -12.46 21.19 39.57
C ASP A 42 -11.53 20.65 38.47
N GLN A 43 -11.84 20.92 37.19
CA GLN A 43 -10.98 20.52 36.06
C GLN A 43 -10.66 21.67 35.13
N ALA A 44 -9.40 21.75 34.73
CA ALA A 44 -8.94 22.71 33.73
C ALA A 44 -7.92 22.08 32.79
N ILE A 45 -7.88 22.55 31.55
CA ILE A 45 -6.85 22.23 30.56
C ILE A 45 -6.11 23.51 30.20
N PHE A 46 -4.79 23.49 30.35
CA PHE A 46 -3.91 24.59 29.95
C PHE A 46 -3.16 24.20 28.69
N ILE A 47 -3.05 25.07 27.69
CA ILE A 47 -2.48 24.76 26.37
C ILE A 47 -1.34 25.72 26.05
N LYS A 48 -0.22 25.19 25.54
CA LYS A 48 0.90 25.94 24.98
C LYS A 48 1.54 25.19 23.80
N GLY A 49 1.45 25.76 22.60
CA GLY A 49 1.92 25.15 21.38
C GLY A 49 1.28 23.77 21.20
N SER A 50 2.13 22.74 21.05
CA SER A 50 1.69 21.35 20.96
C SER A 50 1.65 20.61 22.31
N ARG A 51 1.69 21.35 23.43
CA ARG A 51 1.66 20.81 24.78
C ARG A 51 0.43 21.27 25.54
N PHE A 52 -0.08 20.41 26.41
CA PHE A 52 -1.12 20.79 27.34
C PHE A 52 -0.93 20.14 28.71
N TRP A 53 -1.60 20.70 29.72
CA TRP A 53 -1.61 20.19 31.08
C TRP A 53 -3.06 19.98 31.49
N LYS A 54 -3.34 18.87 32.16
CA LYS A 54 -4.64 18.59 32.77
C LYS A 54 -4.54 18.93 34.25
N PHE A 55 -5.45 19.74 34.74
CA PHE A 55 -5.63 19.96 36.16
C PHE A 55 -6.88 19.22 36.60
N HIS A 56 -6.73 18.29 37.52
CA HIS A 56 -7.83 17.71 38.28
C HIS A 56 -7.36 17.55 39.72
N ARG A 57 -7.48 18.63 40.50
CA ARG A 57 -6.88 18.83 41.84
C ARG A 57 -5.35 18.85 41.88
N VAL A 58 -4.70 18.04 41.04
CA VAL A 58 -3.25 18.04 40.77
C VAL A 58 -3.05 18.39 39.29
N LEU A 59 -1.97 19.12 38.99
CA LEU A 59 -1.58 19.39 37.62
C LEU A 59 -0.74 18.24 37.07
N GLU A 60 -1.18 17.66 35.97
CA GLU A 60 -0.51 16.60 35.23
C GLU A 60 -0.11 17.09 33.83
N GLY A 61 1.04 16.62 33.33
CA GLY A 61 1.58 16.98 32.03
C GLY A 61 3.05 17.43 32.10
N PRO A 62 3.62 17.95 31.00
CA PRO A 62 2.95 18.24 29.73
C PRO A 62 2.60 16.96 28.93
N PHE A 63 1.39 16.93 28.40
CA PHE A 63 0.93 15.96 27.40
C PHE A 63 1.01 16.58 26.00
N HIS A 64 1.06 15.76 24.95
CA HIS A 64 1.02 16.29 23.60
C HIS A 64 -0.43 16.55 23.22
N THR A 65 -0.73 17.74 22.70
CA THR A 65 -2.11 18.13 22.40
C THR A 65 -2.85 17.14 21.47
N ASP A 66 -2.13 16.31 20.70
CA ASP A 66 -2.72 15.26 19.86
C ASP A 66 -3.53 14.22 20.64
N ASP A 67 -3.26 14.07 21.94
CA ASP A 67 -4.02 13.23 22.88
C ASP A 67 -5.42 13.81 23.19
N LEU A 68 -5.69 15.05 22.77
CA LEU A 68 -7.02 15.65 22.81
C LEU A 68 -7.77 15.27 21.51
N ASP A 69 -8.89 14.55 21.64
CA ASP A 69 -9.81 14.24 20.52
C ASP A 69 -10.64 15.47 20.10
N LEU A 70 -10.03 16.65 20.16
CA LEU A 70 -10.58 17.89 19.67
C LEU A 70 -10.29 17.93 18.16
N CYS A 71 -11.29 18.04 17.30
CA CYS A 71 -11.07 18.23 15.85
C CYS A 71 -11.01 19.73 15.48
N SER A 72 -10.51 20.55 16.40
CA SER A 72 -10.47 21.99 16.33
C SER A 72 -9.04 22.52 16.53
N TRP A 73 -8.21 22.55 15.47
CA TRP A 73 -6.82 23.01 15.57
C TRP A 73 -6.43 24.19 14.67
N TYR A 74 -6.09 25.30 15.32
CA TYR A 74 -5.45 26.52 14.80
C TYR A 74 -4.37 26.95 15.80
N ILE A 75 -3.62 25.99 16.36
CA ILE A 75 -2.53 26.26 17.29
C ILE A 75 -1.33 25.42 16.86
N CYS A 76 -0.73 25.76 15.72
CA CYS A 76 0.67 25.44 15.41
C CYS A 76 1.23 26.64 14.64
N GLY A 77 2.24 27.31 15.20
CA GLY A 77 3.08 28.26 14.47
C GLY A 77 3.95 27.54 13.44
N GLU A 78 4.40 28.29 12.44
CA GLU A 78 5.27 27.82 11.35
C GLU A 78 6.51 27.09 11.87
N ALA A 79 6.75 25.87 11.38
CA ALA A 79 7.86 25.04 11.83
C ALA A 79 9.10 25.21 10.92
N HIS A 80 10.26 25.27 11.59
CA HIS A 80 11.58 25.70 11.13
C HIS A 80 12.26 24.82 10.05
N TRP A 81 11.58 23.82 9.52
CA TRP A 81 12.13 22.79 8.63
C TRP A 81 12.01 23.10 7.13
N MET A 82 11.38 24.23 6.77
CA MET A 82 11.35 24.84 5.42
C MET A 82 12.74 25.16 4.81
N LYS A 83 13.85 24.76 5.45
CA LYS A 83 15.22 24.94 4.93
C LYS A 83 15.87 23.67 4.41
N GLN A 84 15.19 22.52 4.45
CA GLN A 84 15.75 21.27 3.93
C GLN A 84 15.20 20.94 2.55
N THR A 85 16.02 21.17 1.53
CA THR A 85 15.87 20.53 0.22
C THR A 85 15.96 19.03 0.41
N ASN A 86 14.88 18.29 0.17
CA ASN A 86 14.89 16.85 0.30
C ASN A 86 15.75 16.24 -0.83
N ARG A 87 16.90 15.66 -0.47
CA ARG A 87 17.92 15.10 -1.39
C ARG A 87 17.76 13.59 -1.60
N GLY A 88 16.57 13.03 -1.41
CA GLY A 88 16.31 11.59 -1.58
C GLY A 88 16.11 11.20 -3.04
N HIS A 89 16.44 9.95 -3.39
CA HIS A 89 16.10 9.39 -4.71
C HIS A 89 14.57 9.24 -4.86
N LEU A 90 14.01 9.77 -5.94
CA LEU A 90 12.57 9.68 -6.24
C LEU A 90 12.13 8.21 -6.39
N GLN A 91 11.12 7.82 -5.61
CA GLN A 91 10.39 6.54 -5.69
C GLN A 91 8.89 6.84 -5.75
N CYS A 92 8.07 5.88 -6.17
CA CYS A 92 6.62 6.00 -6.14
C CYS A 92 6.05 4.73 -5.51
N ASN A 93 5.40 4.85 -4.36
CA ASN A 93 4.88 3.71 -3.60
C ASN A 93 5.93 2.63 -3.28
N GLY A 94 7.10 3.07 -2.82
CA GLY A 94 8.21 2.19 -2.45
C GLY A 94 8.98 1.56 -3.63
N ASP A 95 8.58 1.79 -4.89
CA ASP A 95 9.30 1.27 -6.06
C ASP A 95 9.37 2.31 -7.19
N ARG A 96 10.60 2.74 -7.53
CA ARG A 96 10.85 3.70 -8.62
C ARG A 96 10.31 3.23 -9.97
N ARG A 97 10.26 1.92 -10.22
CA ARG A 97 9.75 1.36 -11.49
C ARG A 97 8.27 1.68 -11.69
N LEU A 98 7.51 1.86 -10.62
CA LEU A 98 6.09 2.22 -10.66
C LEU A 98 5.85 3.66 -11.10
N CYS A 99 6.83 4.56 -10.94
CA CYS A 99 6.69 5.97 -11.30
C CYS A 99 6.27 6.19 -12.76
N HIS A 100 6.67 5.30 -13.67
CA HIS A 100 6.35 5.41 -15.09
C HIS A 100 4.97 4.84 -15.47
N LEU A 101 4.31 4.14 -14.54
CA LEU A 101 3.00 3.56 -14.73
C LEU A 101 1.89 4.58 -14.43
N ARG A 102 0.77 4.45 -15.14
CA ARG A 102 -0.48 5.16 -14.83
C ARG A 102 -1.19 4.52 -13.64
N LEU A 103 -2.08 5.26 -13.00
CA LEU A 103 -2.89 4.72 -11.89
C LEU A 103 -3.67 3.45 -12.29
N ASP A 104 -4.22 3.39 -13.51
CA ASP A 104 -4.93 2.22 -14.05
C ASP A 104 -4.02 1.02 -14.37
N GLN A 105 -2.70 1.18 -14.21
CA GLN A 105 -1.66 0.18 -14.48
C GLN A 105 -0.89 -0.24 -13.22
N VAL A 106 -1.30 0.23 -12.03
CA VAL A 106 -0.69 -0.09 -10.74
C VAL A 106 -1.72 -0.82 -9.87
N THR A 107 -1.25 -1.78 -9.08
CA THR A 107 -2.03 -2.45 -8.04
C THR A 107 -1.68 -1.87 -6.66
N LEU A 108 -2.67 -1.55 -5.85
CA LEU A 108 -2.53 -1.02 -4.49
C LEU A 108 -3.06 -2.04 -3.47
N PRO A 109 -2.38 -2.26 -2.34
CA PRO A 109 -2.93 -3.04 -1.24
C PRO A 109 -3.98 -2.23 -0.49
N GLY A 110 -5.15 -2.82 -0.28
CA GLY A 110 -6.32 -2.12 0.24
C GLY A 110 -7.01 -2.81 1.40
N LEU A 111 -7.69 -2.00 2.23
CA LEU A 111 -8.47 -2.45 3.38
C LEU A 111 -9.93 -2.14 3.18
N HIS A 112 -10.78 -3.16 3.26
CA HIS A 112 -12.22 -3.04 3.42
C HIS A 112 -12.55 -2.63 4.86
N ASN A 113 -13.56 -1.79 5.05
CA ASN A 113 -14.02 -1.30 6.34
C ASN A 113 -12.88 -0.72 7.20
N ALA A 114 -11.97 -0.01 6.54
CA ALA A 114 -10.79 0.63 7.10
C ALA A 114 -11.18 1.52 8.29
N GLY A 115 -10.58 1.21 9.43
CA GLY A 115 -10.92 1.86 10.69
C GLY A 115 -12.04 1.19 11.48
N SER A 116 -12.55 0.01 11.10
CA SER A 116 -13.33 -0.80 12.05
C SER A 116 -12.42 -1.45 13.10
N GLY A 117 -12.48 -0.98 14.35
CA GLY A 117 -11.80 -1.55 15.53
C GLY A 117 -10.36 -1.07 15.76
N PHE A 118 -9.94 0.01 15.08
CA PHE A 118 -8.61 0.60 15.27
C PHE A 118 -8.50 1.43 16.57
N ASP A 119 -9.63 1.81 17.18
CA ASP A 119 -9.69 2.57 18.43
C ASP A 119 -10.13 1.74 19.65
N GLY A 120 -9.89 0.43 19.58
CA GLY A 120 -10.25 -0.51 20.63
C GLY A 120 -11.16 -1.62 20.11
N GLY A 121 -11.28 -2.68 20.92
CA GLY A 121 -12.12 -3.82 20.61
C GLY A 121 -13.59 -3.63 21.00
N PHE A 122 -14.48 -4.26 20.26
CA PHE A 122 -15.92 -4.41 20.45
C PHE A 122 -16.29 -5.46 21.52
N GLY A 123 -15.41 -5.72 22.48
CA GLY A 123 -15.61 -6.72 23.51
C GLY A 123 -15.81 -8.14 22.94
N LEU A 124 -16.90 -8.81 23.32
CA LEU A 124 -17.22 -10.17 22.84
C LEU A 124 -17.52 -10.24 21.34
N ALA A 125 -17.82 -9.09 20.70
CA ALA A 125 -18.10 -9.05 19.26
C ALA A 125 -16.83 -8.90 18.41
N ASP A 126 -15.65 -8.69 19.00
CA ASP A 126 -14.39 -8.42 18.28
C ASP A 126 -14.13 -9.42 17.16
N CYS A 127 -14.33 -10.70 17.45
CA CYS A 127 -14.18 -11.79 16.51
C CYS A 127 -14.89 -11.54 15.17
N PHE A 128 -16.10 -10.99 15.20
CA PHE A 128 -16.99 -10.90 14.03
C PHE A 128 -17.00 -9.54 13.36
N VAL A 129 -16.54 -8.49 14.05
CA VAL A 129 -16.71 -7.10 13.58
C VAL A 129 -15.43 -6.28 13.61
N ARG A 130 -14.36 -6.78 14.24
CA ARG A 130 -13.05 -6.15 14.19
C ARG A 130 -12.33 -6.58 12.93
N ASN A 131 -12.44 -5.75 11.91
CA ASN A 131 -11.68 -5.92 10.67
C ASN A 131 -10.20 -5.66 10.97
N HIS A 132 -9.89 -4.61 11.75
CA HIS A 132 -8.52 -4.13 11.92
C HIS A 132 -8.07 -4.10 13.38
N ALA A 133 -6.96 -4.78 13.68
CA ALA A 133 -6.36 -4.78 15.02
C ALA A 133 -5.30 -3.70 15.24
N LYS A 134 -4.76 -3.15 14.15
CA LYS A 134 -3.70 -2.13 14.13
C LYS A 134 -4.30 -0.75 13.90
N SER A 135 -3.59 0.28 14.34
CA SER A 135 -3.89 1.65 13.98
C SER A 135 -3.76 1.85 12.45
N ILE A 136 -4.38 2.90 11.92
CA ILE A 136 -4.27 3.27 10.50
C ILE A 136 -2.82 3.62 10.16
N LEU A 137 -2.11 4.31 11.03
CA LEU A 137 -0.69 4.63 10.84
C LEU A 137 0.15 3.37 10.69
N GLU A 138 -0.03 2.38 11.57
CA GLU A 138 0.67 1.11 11.48
C GLU A 138 0.35 0.36 10.18
N GLN A 139 -0.92 0.37 9.74
CA GLN A 139 -1.33 -0.26 8.49
C GLN A 139 -0.70 0.41 7.26
N LEU A 140 -0.61 1.74 7.26
CA LEU A 140 0.10 2.48 6.21
C LEU A 140 1.61 2.20 6.26
N ASN A 141 2.22 2.12 7.44
CA ASN A 141 3.63 1.71 7.56
C ASN A 141 3.87 0.29 7.04
N LEU A 142 2.86 -0.58 7.12
CA LEU A 142 2.86 -1.92 6.53
C LEU A 142 2.49 -1.94 5.03
N GLY A 143 2.54 -0.80 4.35
CA GLY A 143 2.40 -0.73 2.91
C GLY A 143 0.97 -0.61 2.38
N ILE A 144 -0.08 -0.57 3.23
CA ILE A 144 -1.45 -0.30 2.78
C ILE A 144 -1.52 1.08 2.09
N ARG A 145 -2.17 1.14 0.93
CA ARG A 145 -2.33 2.38 0.15
C ARG A 145 -3.76 2.63 -0.32
N TYR A 146 -4.70 1.78 0.03
CA TYR A 146 -6.12 1.98 -0.25
C TYR A 146 -6.92 1.71 1.03
N LEU A 147 -7.68 2.70 1.52
CA LEU A 147 -8.50 2.59 2.72
C LEU A 147 -9.96 2.73 2.27
N ASP A 148 -10.73 1.66 2.34
CA ASP A 148 -12.17 1.69 2.08
C ASP A 148 -12.95 1.81 3.39
N ILE A 149 -13.56 2.96 3.64
CA ILE A 149 -14.00 3.42 4.95
C ILE A 149 -15.53 3.47 5.01
N ASP A 150 -16.13 2.49 5.67
CA ASP A 150 -17.53 2.59 6.08
C ASP A 150 -17.66 3.65 7.18
N SER A 151 -18.61 4.58 7.03
CA SER A 151 -18.84 5.65 8.00
C SER A 151 -20.27 5.71 8.53
N SER A 152 -20.42 5.98 9.83
CA SER A 152 -21.72 6.15 10.49
C SER A 152 -21.72 7.27 11.53
N TYR A 153 -22.92 7.74 11.89
CA TYR A 153 -23.11 8.87 12.81
C TYR A 153 -24.04 8.53 13.99
N ALA A 154 -25.19 7.91 13.72
CA ALA A 154 -26.22 7.69 14.75
C ALA A 154 -25.82 6.67 15.81
N GLN A 155 -25.08 5.63 15.41
CA GLN A 155 -24.62 4.56 16.33
C GLN A 155 -23.42 4.99 17.18
N CYS A 156 -22.62 5.96 16.69
CA CYS A 156 -21.34 6.33 17.30
C CYS A 156 -21.38 7.64 18.09
N GLY A 157 -22.49 8.38 18.03
CA GLY A 157 -22.63 9.72 18.66
C GLY A 157 -21.77 10.82 18.03
N THR A 158 -20.79 10.46 17.20
CA THR A 158 -19.89 11.31 16.42
C THR A 158 -19.68 10.69 15.04
N LEU A 159 -19.02 11.38 14.10
CA LEU A 159 -18.66 10.78 12.80
C LEU A 159 -17.59 9.71 13.03
N GLY A 160 -18.04 8.45 13.03
CA GLY A 160 -17.21 7.28 13.26
C GLY A 160 -17.05 6.46 11.99
N THR A 161 -16.03 5.62 12.00
CA THR A 161 -15.97 4.46 11.12
C THR A 161 -16.89 3.38 11.67
N ASN A 162 -17.49 2.56 10.82
CA ASN A 162 -18.37 1.48 11.25
C ASN A 162 -18.06 0.15 10.57
N HIS A 163 -18.62 -0.89 11.17
CA HIS A 163 -18.82 -2.18 10.54
C HIS A 163 -20.19 -2.67 10.98
N ASN A 164 -21.17 -2.62 10.07
CA ASN A 164 -22.58 -2.80 10.40
C ASN A 164 -23.03 -1.81 11.50
N VAL A 165 -23.47 -2.34 12.66
CA VAL A 165 -23.99 -1.56 13.80
C VAL A 165 -22.92 -1.12 14.81
N PHE A 166 -21.65 -1.47 14.57
CA PHE A 166 -20.56 -1.27 15.51
C PHE A 166 -19.63 -0.13 15.08
N CYS A 167 -19.18 0.68 16.04
CA CYS A 167 -18.37 1.88 15.83
C CYS A 167 -16.88 1.64 16.05
N GLY A 168 -16.08 1.75 14.99
CA GLY A 168 -14.65 1.41 15.00
C GLY A 168 -13.70 2.49 15.51
N GLY A 169 -14.15 3.74 15.60
CA GLY A 169 -13.39 4.90 16.06
C GLY A 169 -13.72 6.16 15.27
N SER A 170 -13.15 7.32 15.62
CA SER A 170 -13.49 8.58 14.93
C SER A 170 -12.79 8.70 13.57
N VAL A 171 -13.50 9.15 12.53
CA VAL A 171 -12.91 9.44 11.21
C VAL A 171 -11.80 10.50 11.34
N CYS A 172 -11.94 11.44 12.26
CA CYS A 172 -10.94 12.47 12.55
C CYS A 172 -9.60 11.87 12.98
N ARG A 173 -9.61 10.85 13.85
CA ARG A 173 -8.41 10.16 14.30
C ARG A 173 -7.76 9.35 13.17
N LEU A 174 -8.54 8.71 12.31
CA LEU A 174 -8.05 8.04 11.10
C LEU A 174 -7.28 9.03 10.21
N LEU A 175 -7.86 10.20 9.94
CA LEU A 175 -7.24 11.22 9.09
C LEU A 175 -5.96 11.81 9.70
N LYS A 176 -5.90 12.00 11.03
CA LYS A 176 -4.66 12.40 11.74
C LYS A 176 -3.53 11.39 11.50
N GLN A 177 -3.85 10.10 11.51
CA GLN A 177 -2.85 9.03 11.28
C GLN A 177 -2.40 8.96 9.83
N VAL A 178 -3.31 9.12 8.86
CA VAL A 178 -2.96 9.25 7.43
C VAL A 178 -2.01 10.42 7.20
N ARG A 179 -2.28 11.57 7.84
CA ARG A 179 -1.43 12.76 7.77
C ARG A 179 -0.02 12.48 8.27
N LEU A 180 0.10 11.94 9.48
CA LEU A 180 1.40 11.63 10.09
C LEU A 180 2.21 10.64 9.25
N PHE A 181 1.55 9.67 8.61
CA PHE A 181 2.23 8.75 7.69
C PHE A 181 2.85 9.47 6.51
N LEU A 182 2.07 10.28 5.81
CA LEU A 182 2.55 10.93 4.59
C LEU A 182 3.61 12.01 4.87
N GLU A 183 3.51 12.73 6.00
CA GLU A 183 4.56 13.66 6.49
C GLU A 183 5.93 12.97 6.58
N ASN A 184 5.94 11.69 6.95
CA ASN A 184 7.15 10.88 7.07
C ASN A 184 7.53 10.17 5.75
N ASN A 185 6.63 10.11 4.76
CA ASN A 185 6.79 9.30 3.56
C ASN A 185 6.36 10.06 2.30
N PRO A 186 7.18 11.03 1.84
CA PRO A 186 6.72 11.98 0.85
C PRO A 186 6.62 11.41 -0.57
N HIS A 187 6.99 10.16 -0.80
CA HIS A 187 6.96 9.51 -2.12
C HIS A 187 5.77 8.55 -2.28
N GLU A 188 4.81 8.62 -1.36
CA GLU A 188 3.70 7.68 -1.25
C GLU A 188 2.39 8.24 -1.81
N VAL A 189 1.59 7.33 -2.38
CA VAL A 189 0.26 7.57 -2.92
C VAL A 189 -0.76 6.75 -2.17
N ILE A 190 -1.68 7.42 -1.48
CA ILE A 190 -2.79 6.79 -0.75
C ILE A 190 -4.11 7.07 -1.46
N VAL A 191 -5.01 6.10 -1.40
CA VAL A 191 -6.41 6.23 -1.75
C VAL A 191 -7.31 6.02 -0.56
N LEU A 192 -8.21 6.98 -0.31
CA LEU A 192 -9.28 6.86 0.67
C LEU A 192 -10.59 6.71 -0.10
N ASN A 193 -11.19 5.53 -0.03
CA ASN A 193 -12.57 5.25 -0.39
C ASN A 193 -13.44 5.35 0.87
N PHE A 194 -14.67 5.86 0.78
CA PHE A 194 -15.58 6.00 1.92
C PHE A 194 -16.92 5.35 1.58
N ASN A 195 -17.04 4.02 1.61
CA ASN A 195 -18.02 3.26 0.82
C ASN A 195 -19.31 2.79 1.56
N HIS A 196 -19.94 1.76 0.98
CA HIS A 196 -21.34 1.46 0.65
C HIS A 196 -22.41 1.33 1.74
N ASP A 197 -22.03 1.20 3.02
CA ASP A 197 -22.98 0.91 4.10
C ASP A 197 -23.08 2.08 5.09
N MET A 198 -23.33 3.28 4.55
CA MET A 198 -23.72 4.41 5.39
C MET A 198 -25.09 4.14 6.01
N THR A 199 -25.08 3.68 7.25
CA THR A 199 -26.30 3.49 8.02
C THR A 199 -26.92 4.86 8.32
N GLU A 200 -28.14 5.06 7.83
CA GLU A 200 -28.93 6.29 8.02
C GLU A 200 -28.41 7.53 7.28
N PRO A 201 -28.41 7.51 5.93
CA PRO A 201 -27.88 8.61 5.12
C PRO A 201 -28.48 9.97 5.49
N ASN A 202 -29.80 10.04 5.71
CA ASN A 202 -30.52 11.25 6.14
C ASN A 202 -30.02 11.86 7.47
N LYS A 203 -29.18 11.15 8.23
CA LYS A 203 -28.49 11.68 9.42
C LYS A 203 -26.98 11.79 9.21
N VAL A 204 -26.36 10.81 8.56
CA VAL A 204 -24.92 10.80 8.25
C VAL A 204 -24.58 11.95 7.32
N ILE A 205 -25.29 12.15 6.21
CA ILE A 205 -24.97 13.23 5.28
C ILE A 205 -25.30 14.59 5.88
N PRO A 206 -26.39 14.83 6.63
CA PRO A 206 -26.53 16.07 7.35
C PRO A 206 -25.52 16.23 8.49
N ALA A 207 -24.96 15.17 9.08
CA ALA A 207 -23.91 15.27 10.08
C ALA A 207 -22.53 15.53 9.48
N LEU A 208 -22.17 14.81 8.42
CA LEU A 208 -21.08 15.10 7.49
C LEU A 208 -21.27 16.54 7.00
N ALA A 209 -22.46 16.93 6.54
CA ALA A 209 -22.80 18.26 6.06
C ALA A 209 -22.91 19.33 7.15
N ARG A 210 -23.15 18.97 8.42
CA ARG A 210 -23.07 19.85 9.60
C ARG A 210 -21.62 19.98 10.08
N GLN A 211 -20.76 19.02 9.76
CA GLN A 211 -19.30 19.11 9.84
C GLN A 211 -18.70 19.81 8.58
N LEU A 212 -19.41 19.82 7.44
CA LEU A 212 -19.01 20.38 6.13
C LEU A 212 -19.60 21.79 5.83
N LYS A 213 -20.72 22.20 6.44
CA LYS A 213 -21.24 23.58 6.46
C LYS A 213 -20.50 24.28 7.62
N CYS A 214 -19.79 25.39 7.43
CA CYS A 214 -20.33 26.66 6.98
C CYS A 214 -19.24 27.59 6.43
N GLY A 215 -19.58 28.35 5.38
CA GLY A 215 -19.37 29.79 5.47
C GLY A 215 -20.44 30.32 6.43
N THR A 216 -20.00 31.02 7.49
CA THR A 216 -20.79 31.56 8.60
C THR A 216 -21.56 30.54 9.45
N LEU A 217 -20.87 29.88 10.42
CA LEU A 217 -21.34 29.46 11.76
C LEU A 217 -20.38 28.38 12.32
N GLY A 218 -20.00 28.53 13.59
CA GLY A 218 -19.28 27.51 14.35
C GLY A 218 -20.19 26.33 14.71
N THR A 219 -19.60 25.21 15.08
CA THR A 219 -20.31 23.99 15.51
C THR A 219 -21.06 24.18 16.82
N ASN A 220 -21.95 23.29 17.22
CA ASN A 220 -22.78 23.54 18.39
C ASN A 220 -23.22 22.17 18.98
N HIS A 221 -22.91 21.86 20.25
CA HIS A 221 -23.52 20.79 21.04
C HIS A 221 -24.68 21.38 21.88
N ASN A 222 -25.82 21.65 21.23
CA ASN A 222 -26.48 22.95 21.44
C ASN A 222 -25.42 24.06 21.42
N VAL A 223 -25.23 24.99 22.33
CA VAL A 223 -24.49 26.25 22.05
C VAL A 223 -22.94 26.17 21.90
N PHE A 224 -22.25 25.04 21.62
CA PHE A 224 -20.76 25.06 21.41
C PHE A 224 -20.06 24.16 20.35
N CYS A 225 -18.99 24.70 19.74
CA CYS A 225 -18.34 24.29 18.48
C CYS A 225 -17.11 23.37 18.52
N GLY A 226 -17.11 22.21 17.82
CA GLY A 226 -15.89 21.54 17.28
C GLY A 226 -15.74 21.48 15.73
N GLY A 227 -14.70 22.10 15.16
CA GLY A 227 -14.08 21.79 13.84
C GLY A 227 -14.83 22.09 12.52
N SER A 228 -14.12 22.35 11.41
CA SER A 228 -14.70 22.67 10.08
C SER A 228 -14.03 21.82 8.98
N VAL A 229 -14.74 21.42 7.92
CA VAL A 229 -14.08 20.79 6.75
C VAL A 229 -13.22 21.78 5.96
N CYS A 230 -13.52 23.07 6.03
CA CYS A 230 -12.55 24.08 5.61
C CYS A 230 -11.26 23.96 6.44
N ARG A 231 -11.34 23.58 7.73
CA ARG A 231 -10.18 23.32 8.60
C ARG A 231 -9.49 22.00 8.27
N LEU A 232 -10.23 20.91 8.02
CA LEU A 232 -9.64 19.65 7.54
C LEU A 232 -8.94 19.85 6.21
N LEU A 233 -9.60 20.49 5.24
CA LEU A 233 -9.02 20.71 3.93
C LEU A 233 -7.94 21.80 3.98
N LYS A 234 -8.01 22.81 4.87
CA LYS A 234 -6.85 23.67 5.20
C LYS A 234 -5.71 22.86 5.79
N GLN A 235 -6.00 21.86 6.61
CA GLN A 235 -4.98 20.98 7.17
C GLN A 235 -4.40 20.08 6.10
N VAL A 236 -5.21 19.51 5.19
CA VAL A 236 -4.76 18.76 4.02
C VAL A 236 -3.99 19.67 3.07
N ARG A 237 -4.41 20.93 2.90
CA ARG A 237 -3.70 21.96 2.13
C ARG A 237 -2.34 22.26 2.74
N VAL A 238 -2.31 22.65 4.02
CA VAL A 238 -1.09 22.95 4.77
C VAL A 238 -0.18 21.74 4.80
N PHE A 239 -0.74 20.56 5.04
CA PHE A 239 -0.05 19.28 4.95
C PHE A 239 0.55 19.09 3.55
N LEU A 240 -0.22 19.31 2.50
CA LEU A 240 0.27 19.12 1.15
C LEU A 240 1.24 20.24 0.69
N GLU A 241 1.11 21.47 1.20
CA GLU A 241 2.03 22.61 1.03
C GLU A 241 3.37 22.31 1.73
N ASN A 242 3.30 21.64 2.88
CA ASN A 242 4.44 21.20 3.67
C ASN A 242 5.11 19.95 3.07
N ASN A 243 4.37 19.09 2.38
CA ASN A 243 4.88 17.81 1.92
C ASN A 243 4.72 17.66 0.42
N SER A 244 5.46 18.38 -0.42
CA SER A 244 5.22 18.55 -1.87
C SER A 244 5.38 17.32 -2.79
N HIS A 245 5.61 16.12 -2.26
CA HIS A 245 5.72 14.88 -3.07
C HIS A 245 4.61 13.80 -2.87
N ASP A 246 3.91 13.80 -1.73
CA ASP A 246 2.77 13.01 -1.21
C ASP A 246 1.44 13.03 -2.01
N VAL A 247 0.86 11.89 -2.39
CA VAL A 247 -0.39 11.83 -3.18
C VAL A 247 -1.58 11.40 -2.31
N ILE A 248 -2.66 12.20 -2.25
CA ILE A 248 -3.88 11.94 -1.45
C ILE A 248 -5.06 11.74 -2.38
N VAL A 249 -5.65 10.55 -2.49
CA VAL A 249 -6.94 10.40 -3.19
C VAL A 249 -8.08 10.52 -2.20
N LEU A 250 -9.04 11.40 -2.49
CA LEU A 250 -10.22 11.68 -1.67
C LEU A 250 -11.46 11.16 -2.39
N ASN A 251 -12.06 10.07 -1.94
CA ASN A 251 -13.38 9.67 -2.41
C ASN A 251 -14.47 10.28 -1.53
N PHE A 252 -15.59 10.66 -2.14
CA PHE A 252 -16.80 11.10 -1.48
C PHE A 252 -17.93 10.22 -1.97
N ASN A 253 -18.17 9.11 -1.25
CA ASN A 253 -19.06 8.07 -1.73
C ASN A 253 -20.51 8.16 -1.22
N HIS A 254 -21.27 7.20 -1.76
CA HIS A 254 -22.69 6.83 -1.80
C HIS A 254 -23.62 7.39 -0.74
N ASP A 255 -24.90 7.48 -1.10
CA ASP A 255 -25.94 8.24 -0.41
C ASP A 255 -25.48 9.68 -0.15
N MET A 256 -25.68 10.58 -1.10
CA MET A 256 -25.50 12.00 -0.86
C MET A 256 -26.88 12.64 -0.78
N THR A 257 -27.41 12.85 0.42
CA THR A 257 -28.72 13.51 0.58
C THR A 257 -28.54 14.97 0.25
N GLU A 258 -29.41 15.49 -0.61
CA GLU A 258 -29.30 16.83 -1.18
C GLU A 258 -28.00 17.01 -2.01
N PRO A 259 -27.78 16.22 -3.07
CA PRO A 259 -26.58 16.32 -3.91
C PRO A 259 -26.42 17.73 -4.50
N ASP A 260 -27.53 18.43 -4.75
CA ASP A 260 -27.59 19.83 -5.15
C ASP A 260 -26.95 20.82 -4.16
N LYS A 261 -26.84 20.47 -2.87
CA LYS A 261 -26.23 21.32 -1.86
C LYS A 261 -24.84 20.83 -1.48
N VAL A 262 -24.67 19.51 -1.36
CA VAL A 262 -23.43 18.90 -0.89
C VAL A 262 -22.33 18.99 -1.95
N ILE A 263 -22.62 18.63 -3.21
CA ILE A 263 -21.62 18.63 -4.29
C ILE A 263 -21.02 20.02 -4.52
N PRO A 264 -21.82 21.10 -4.66
CA PRO A 264 -21.25 22.44 -4.82
C PRO A 264 -20.46 22.91 -3.59
N ALA A 265 -20.94 22.61 -2.38
CA ALA A 265 -20.25 23.00 -1.15
C ALA A 265 -18.89 22.32 -1.02
N LEU A 266 -18.89 20.99 -1.20
CA LEU A 266 -17.68 20.18 -1.14
C LEU A 266 -16.70 20.57 -2.26
N ALA A 267 -17.20 20.79 -3.48
CA ALA A 267 -16.35 21.16 -4.59
C ALA A 267 -15.64 22.51 -4.35
N ARG A 268 -16.36 23.49 -3.79
CA ARG A 268 -15.77 24.78 -3.38
C ARG A 268 -14.70 24.59 -2.32
N GLN A 269 -14.95 23.75 -1.32
CA GLN A 269 -13.98 23.50 -0.25
C GLN A 269 -12.72 22.83 -0.78
N LEU A 270 -12.87 21.73 -1.54
CA LEU A 270 -11.74 21.05 -2.17
C LEU A 270 -10.94 22.00 -3.06
N LYS A 271 -11.59 22.78 -3.92
CA LYS A 271 -10.92 23.74 -4.80
C LYS A 271 -10.18 24.84 -4.03
N THR A 272 -10.79 25.39 -2.98
CA THR A 272 -10.20 26.47 -2.17
C THR A 272 -8.95 25.99 -1.42
N GLN A 273 -8.96 24.72 -1.03
CA GLN A 273 -7.95 24.17 -0.16
C GLN A 273 -6.88 23.41 -0.92
N LEU A 274 -7.27 22.51 -1.81
CA LEU A 274 -6.37 21.60 -2.51
C LEU A 274 -6.18 21.99 -3.97
N GLY A 275 -6.71 23.13 -4.42
CA GLY A 275 -6.79 23.53 -5.84
C GLY A 275 -5.54 23.23 -6.69
N PRO A 276 -4.32 23.61 -6.24
CA PRO A 276 -3.09 23.33 -6.99
C PRO A 276 -2.82 21.83 -7.20
N MET A 277 -3.49 20.97 -6.44
CA MET A 277 -3.11 19.58 -6.19
C MET A 277 -4.14 18.58 -6.68
N LEU A 278 -5.39 19.04 -6.80
CA LEU A 278 -6.47 18.31 -7.44
C LEU A 278 -6.08 17.93 -8.86
N ASN A 279 -6.05 16.62 -9.11
CA ASN A 279 -5.68 16.03 -10.38
C ASN A 279 -6.89 16.03 -11.32
N ASN A 280 -6.77 16.77 -12.40
CA ASN A 280 -7.74 16.85 -13.48
C ASN A 280 -7.28 16.14 -14.77
N HIS A 281 -6.15 15.40 -14.73
CA HIS A 281 -5.50 14.88 -15.93
C HIS A 281 -6.41 13.95 -16.73
N PHE A 282 -7.12 13.05 -16.04
CA PHE A 282 -8.04 12.10 -16.67
C PHE A 282 -9.07 12.80 -17.56
N ARG A 283 -9.72 13.86 -17.03
CA ARG A 283 -10.78 14.59 -17.74
C ARG A 283 -10.27 15.69 -18.67
N MET A 284 -9.10 16.29 -18.39
CA MET A 284 -8.57 17.43 -19.16
C MET A 284 -7.61 17.06 -20.27
N SER A 285 -6.98 15.88 -20.22
CA SER A 285 -5.98 15.49 -21.23
C SER A 285 -6.58 15.30 -22.63
N GLY A 286 -7.91 15.17 -22.74
CA GLY A 286 -8.59 14.78 -23.99
C GLY A 286 -8.36 13.31 -24.36
N LEU A 287 -7.50 12.59 -23.63
CA LEU A 287 -7.13 11.20 -23.88
C LEU A 287 -7.92 10.20 -23.03
N GLN A 288 -8.67 10.67 -22.02
CA GLN A 288 -9.34 9.84 -21.00
C GLN A 288 -8.38 8.79 -20.40
N LYS A 289 -7.17 9.22 -20.02
CA LYS A 289 -6.15 8.37 -19.40
C LYS A 289 -5.74 8.90 -18.04
N TRP A 290 -5.54 8.00 -17.09
CA TRP A 290 -5.08 8.36 -15.76
C TRP A 290 -3.64 8.90 -15.80
N PRO A 291 -3.25 9.79 -14.87
CA PRO A 291 -1.89 10.31 -14.83
C PRO A 291 -0.89 9.19 -14.53
N LYS A 292 0.33 9.30 -15.08
CA LYS A 292 1.49 8.55 -14.56
C LYS A 292 1.78 9.00 -13.13
N LEU A 293 2.18 8.07 -12.25
CA LEU A 293 2.50 8.40 -10.86
C LEU A 293 3.60 9.48 -10.77
N TYR A 294 4.65 9.37 -11.59
CA TYR A 294 5.69 10.39 -11.72
C TYR A 294 5.14 11.77 -12.05
N SER A 295 4.20 11.85 -13.00
CA SER A 295 3.62 13.13 -13.43
C SER A 295 2.79 13.73 -12.30
N ALA A 296 2.00 12.91 -11.60
CA ALA A 296 1.20 13.35 -10.46
C ALA A 296 2.09 13.93 -9.35
N VAL A 297 3.16 13.21 -8.99
CA VAL A 297 4.16 13.65 -7.99
C VAL A 297 4.87 14.93 -8.46
N ARG A 298 5.44 14.95 -9.66
CA ARG A 298 6.24 16.08 -10.17
C ARG A 298 5.44 17.36 -10.35
N THR A 299 4.19 17.27 -10.80
CA THR A 299 3.33 18.44 -11.03
C THR A 299 2.53 18.84 -9.80
N ASN A 300 2.77 18.16 -8.66
CA ASN A 300 2.00 18.30 -7.43
C ASN A 300 0.50 17.98 -7.62
N LYS A 301 0.09 17.39 -8.76
CA LYS A 301 -1.29 16.99 -9.12
C LYS A 301 -1.59 15.60 -8.63
N ARG A 302 -1.65 15.49 -7.34
CA ARG A 302 -1.56 14.22 -6.64
C ARG A 302 -2.78 13.93 -5.80
N VAL A 303 -3.86 14.66 -6.05
CA VAL A 303 -5.14 14.38 -5.39
C VAL A 303 -6.14 13.93 -6.42
N LEU A 304 -6.38 12.63 -6.52
CA LEU A 304 -7.49 12.13 -7.33
C LEU A 304 -8.74 12.14 -6.47
N VAL A 305 -9.87 12.55 -7.03
CA VAL A 305 -11.09 12.72 -6.26
C VAL A 305 -12.22 12.01 -6.95
N LEU A 306 -12.78 10.99 -6.31
CA LEU A 306 -13.94 10.25 -6.81
C LEU A 306 -15.18 10.74 -6.06
N PHE A 307 -16.28 10.95 -6.76
CA PHE A 307 -17.57 11.32 -6.20
C PHE A 307 -18.58 10.26 -6.57
N SER A 308 -19.54 10.03 -5.67
CA SER A 308 -20.74 9.20 -5.91
C SER A 308 -21.38 9.47 -7.28
N PRO A 309 -22.00 8.46 -7.92
CA PRO A 309 -22.76 8.60 -9.17
C PRO A 309 -23.82 9.71 -9.12
N ALA A 310 -24.26 10.13 -7.93
CA ALA A 310 -25.17 11.25 -7.69
C ALA A 310 -24.72 12.60 -8.30
N VAL A 311 -23.44 12.75 -8.67
CA VAL A 311 -22.97 13.89 -9.49
C VAL A 311 -23.70 14.03 -10.83
N HIS A 312 -24.35 12.95 -11.29
CA HIS A 312 -25.13 12.90 -12.51
C HIS A 312 -26.64 12.98 -12.29
N GLU A 313 -27.14 13.08 -11.07
CA GLU A 313 -28.59 13.00 -10.80
C GLU A 313 -29.31 14.34 -10.98
N SER A 314 -28.72 15.44 -10.51
CA SER A 314 -29.37 16.75 -10.52
C SER A 314 -28.71 17.79 -11.45
N PRO A 315 -29.44 18.82 -11.94
CA PRO A 315 -28.87 19.82 -12.84
C PRO A 315 -27.70 20.61 -12.23
N LEU A 316 -27.77 20.97 -10.94
CA LEU A 316 -26.73 21.76 -10.28
C LEU A 316 -25.49 20.89 -9.96
N ALA A 317 -25.68 19.64 -9.54
CA ALA A 317 -24.58 18.69 -9.37
C ALA A 317 -23.84 18.45 -10.70
N ARG A 318 -24.59 18.21 -11.78
CA ARG A 318 -24.02 18.06 -13.14
C ARG A 318 -23.26 19.29 -13.57
N LEU A 319 -23.77 20.49 -13.29
CA LEU A 319 -23.07 21.73 -13.59
C LEU A 319 -21.74 21.83 -12.84
N VAL A 320 -21.72 21.54 -11.54
CA VAL A 320 -20.49 21.54 -10.73
C VAL A 320 -19.50 20.51 -11.24
N TYR A 321 -19.95 19.29 -11.52
CA TYR A 321 -19.12 18.24 -12.11
C TYR A 321 -18.51 18.68 -13.45
N LYS A 322 -19.30 19.29 -14.35
CA LYS A 322 -18.80 19.82 -15.63
C LYS A 322 -17.76 20.92 -15.46
N LEU A 323 -17.98 21.84 -14.51
CA LEU A 323 -17.09 22.98 -14.25
C LEU A 323 -15.80 22.61 -13.50
N ASN A 324 -15.75 21.42 -12.88
CA ASN A 324 -14.63 20.98 -12.04
C ASN A 324 -14.07 19.65 -12.56
N PRO A 325 -13.16 19.68 -13.56
CA PRO A 325 -12.64 18.48 -14.23
C PRO A 325 -11.70 17.63 -13.37
N TRP A 326 -11.42 18.04 -12.14
CA TRP A 326 -10.71 17.23 -11.15
C TRP A 326 -11.64 16.31 -10.34
N ILE A 327 -12.97 16.47 -10.47
CA ILE A 327 -13.95 15.55 -9.90
C ILE A 327 -14.13 14.38 -10.87
N HIS A 328 -13.91 13.16 -10.40
CA HIS A 328 -14.08 11.90 -11.13
C HIS A 328 -15.33 11.19 -10.61
N SER A 329 -16.00 10.40 -11.46
CA SER A 329 -17.18 9.63 -11.00
C SER A 329 -16.71 8.29 -10.46
N GLU A 330 -17.29 7.85 -9.35
CA GLU A 330 -17.08 6.51 -8.79
C GLU A 330 -17.57 5.41 -9.74
N ASN A 331 -18.43 5.70 -10.73
CA ASN A 331 -18.76 4.79 -11.83
C ASN A 331 -17.52 4.29 -12.62
N TRP A 332 -16.34 4.87 -12.37
CA TRP A 332 -15.08 4.43 -12.93
C TRP A 332 -14.36 3.36 -12.10
N VAL A 333 -14.90 3.00 -10.93
CA VAL A 333 -14.39 1.93 -10.07
C VAL A 333 -15.41 0.80 -10.04
N ASN A 334 -14.99 -0.39 -10.43
CA ASN A 334 -15.77 -1.60 -10.29
C ASN A 334 -15.15 -2.50 -9.22
N SER A 335 -15.96 -3.34 -8.58
CA SER A 335 -15.51 -4.27 -7.54
C SER A 335 -15.92 -5.71 -7.86
N THR A 336 -15.03 -6.68 -7.61
CA THR A 336 -15.39 -8.11 -7.70
C THR A 336 -16.21 -8.62 -6.52
N TRP A 337 -16.44 -7.76 -5.52
CA TRP A 337 -17.27 -8.09 -4.38
C TRP A 337 -18.72 -8.33 -4.80
N THR A 338 -19.37 -9.31 -4.18
CA THR A 338 -20.81 -9.52 -4.32
C THR A 338 -21.46 -9.64 -2.95
N PRO A 339 -22.61 -9.01 -2.72
CA PRO A 339 -23.38 -9.20 -1.49
C PRO A 339 -23.74 -10.69 -1.27
N PHE A 340 -23.71 -11.14 0.00
CA PHE A 340 -24.24 -12.44 0.46
C PHE A 340 -23.50 -13.72 0.06
N THR A 341 -22.34 -13.66 -0.61
CA THR A 341 -21.51 -14.85 -0.85
C THR A 341 -20.79 -15.27 0.42
N MET A 342 -21.47 -16.05 1.27
CA MET A 342 -20.88 -16.70 2.45
C MET A 342 -20.01 -17.87 2.00
N HIS A 343 -18.74 -17.61 1.69
CA HIS A 343 -17.83 -18.69 1.31
C HIS A 343 -17.31 -19.51 2.50
N ALA A 344 -17.77 -19.30 3.73
CA ALA A 344 -17.41 -20.10 4.92
C ALA A 344 -15.89 -20.42 5.08
N GLY A 345 -15.00 -19.51 4.65
CA GLY A 345 -13.55 -19.74 4.66
C GLY A 345 -13.00 -20.46 3.41
N ASN A 346 -13.81 -20.70 2.39
CA ASN A 346 -13.44 -21.31 1.12
C ASN A 346 -12.94 -20.25 0.14
N CYS A 347 -11.65 -19.93 0.26
CA CYS A 347 -11.01 -18.88 -0.53
C CYS A 347 -10.85 -19.26 -2.01
N SER A 348 -10.93 -20.54 -2.39
CA SER A 348 -10.92 -20.92 -3.81
C SER A 348 -12.20 -20.53 -4.55
N GLU A 349 -13.35 -20.53 -3.86
CA GLU A 349 -14.59 -20.02 -4.45
C GLU A 349 -14.54 -18.51 -4.68
N ILE A 350 -13.82 -17.74 -3.83
CA ILE A 350 -13.57 -16.32 -4.11
C ILE A 350 -12.73 -16.14 -5.36
N VAL A 351 -11.68 -16.95 -5.54
CA VAL A 351 -10.87 -16.89 -6.78
C VAL A 351 -11.73 -17.20 -8.00
N LYS A 352 -12.61 -18.20 -7.92
CA LYS A 352 -13.55 -18.54 -8.99
C LYS A 352 -14.53 -17.40 -9.27
N GLN A 353 -15.15 -16.85 -8.24
CA GLN A 353 -16.07 -15.72 -8.35
C GLN A 353 -15.39 -14.48 -8.92
N ALA A 354 -14.17 -14.16 -8.49
CA ALA A 354 -13.40 -13.04 -9.03
C ALA A 354 -13.11 -13.27 -10.52
N SER A 355 -12.77 -14.49 -10.91
CA SER A 355 -12.59 -14.87 -12.32
C SER A 355 -13.87 -14.66 -13.14
N GLU A 356 -15.02 -15.16 -12.65
CA GLU A 356 -16.32 -15.01 -13.31
C GLU A 356 -16.70 -13.54 -13.44
N THR A 357 -16.58 -12.77 -12.35
CA THR A 357 -16.90 -11.35 -12.32
C THR A 357 -16.01 -10.55 -13.26
N CYS A 358 -14.69 -10.79 -13.24
CA CYS A 358 -13.74 -10.16 -14.15
C CYS A 358 -13.94 -10.56 -15.62
N SER A 359 -14.53 -11.73 -15.88
CA SER A 359 -14.88 -12.16 -17.25
C SER A 359 -16.12 -11.47 -17.81
N MET A 360 -17.04 -11.06 -16.93
CA MET A 360 -18.29 -10.38 -17.30
C MET A 360 -18.16 -8.85 -17.35
N MET A 361 -17.18 -8.26 -16.67
CA MET A 361 -17.00 -6.81 -16.64
C MET A 361 -16.45 -6.26 -17.96
N GLU A 362 -17.16 -5.32 -18.56
CA GLU A 362 -16.68 -4.57 -19.72
C GLU A 362 -15.67 -3.49 -19.31
N ASN A 363 -14.37 -3.83 -19.37
CA ASN A 363 -13.22 -2.94 -19.27
C ASN A 363 -13.38 -1.69 -18.36
N PRO A 364 -13.59 -1.88 -17.04
CA PRO A 364 -13.75 -0.76 -16.12
C PRO A 364 -12.51 0.14 -16.11
N GLU A 365 -12.64 1.39 -15.65
CA GLU A 365 -11.47 2.26 -15.53
C GLU A 365 -10.51 1.77 -14.44
N LEU A 366 -11.04 1.52 -13.24
CA LEU A 366 -10.35 0.95 -12.10
C LEU A 366 -11.10 -0.31 -11.63
N LEU A 367 -10.36 -1.30 -11.12
CA LEU A 367 -10.91 -2.55 -10.60
C LEU A 367 -10.38 -2.83 -9.19
N GLU A 368 -11.31 -2.95 -8.25
CA GLU A 368 -11.11 -3.58 -6.95
C GLU A 368 -11.30 -5.10 -7.06
N VAL A 369 -10.30 -5.84 -6.62
CA VAL A 369 -10.36 -7.29 -6.47
C VAL A 369 -10.50 -7.59 -5.00
N SER A 370 -11.71 -7.94 -4.61
CA SER A 370 -12.11 -8.05 -3.21
C SER A 370 -11.94 -9.48 -2.68
N MET A 371 -11.20 -9.59 -1.59
CA MET A 371 -11.04 -10.79 -0.77
C MET A 371 -11.68 -10.54 0.61
N ALA A 372 -12.97 -10.20 0.57
CA ALA A 372 -13.80 -9.99 1.74
C ALA A 372 -14.57 -11.27 2.07
N GLN A 373 -14.64 -11.62 3.35
CA GLN A 373 -15.36 -12.81 3.82
C GLN A 373 -16.12 -12.51 5.10
N TRP A 374 -17.33 -13.04 5.16
CA TRP A 374 -18.12 -13.03 6.38
C TRP A 374 -18.71 -14.42 6.65
N HIS A 375 -18.59 -14.86 7.91
CA HIS A 375 -19.22 -16.09 8.38
C HIS A 375 -19.53 -15.97 9.87
N TRP A 376 -20.80 -16.20 10.24
CA TRP A 376 -21.31 -16.01 11.61
C TRP A 376 -20.65 -16.88 12.69
N ASN A 377 -19.95 -17.97 12.30
CA ASN A 377 -19.27 -18.90 13.20
C ASN A 377 -17.74 -18.80 13.18
N SER A 378 -17.15 -17.80 12.52
CA SER A 378 -15.70 -17.71 12.42
C SER A 378 -15.25 -16.26 12.54
N CYS A 379 -14.13 -16.04 13.23
CA CYS A 379 -13.59 -14.70 13.32
C CYS A 379 -13.08 -14.24 11.96
N ILE A 380 -13.17 -12.94 11.68
CA ILE A 380 -12.60 -12.34 10.46
C ILE A 380 -11.10 -12.70 10.35
N SER A 381 -10.38 -12.69 11.47
CA SER A 381 -8.97 -13.10 11.55
C SER A 381 -8.72 -14.56 11.17
N ASP A 382 -9.66 -15.46 11.45
CA ASP A 382 -9.51 -16.89 11.14
C ASP A 382 -9.77 -17.15 9.65
N LEU A 383 -10.78 -16.49 9.10
CA LEU A 383 -11.07 -16.48 7.66
C LEU A 383 -9.88 -15.90 6.89
N ALA A 384 -9.32 -14.79 7.38
CA ALA A 384 -8.10 -14.19 6.86
C ALA A 384 -6.94 -15.18 6.83
N ASN A 385 -6.68 -15.87 7.93
CA ASN A 385 -5.59 -16.84 8.02
C ASN A 385 -5.77 -18.00 7.05
N LYS A 386 -7.01 -18.46 6.81
CA LYS A 386 -7.30 -19.45 5.76
C LYS A 386 -7.00 -18.92 4.36
N CYS A 387 -7.34 -17.66 4.05
CA CYS A 387 -7.11 -17.08 2.73
C CYS A 387 -5.68 -16.61 2.49
N ARG A 388 -4.91 -16.35 3.55
CA ARG A 388 -3.46 -16.14 3.46
C ARG A 388 -2.75 -17.43 3.07
N GLN A 389 -3.23 -18.59 3.51
CA GLN A 389 -2.63 -19.86 3.14
C GLN A 389 -2.79 -20.14 1.63
N ARG A 390 -1.88 -20.94 1.06
CA ARG A 390 -1.95 -21.43 -0.34
C ARG A 390 -2.02 -20.34 -1.42
N HIS A 391 -1.52 -19.13 -1.14
CA HIS A 391 -1.37 -18.05 -2.12
C HIS A 391 -2.67 -17.56 -2.79
N PHE A 392 -3.83 -17.69 -2.14
CA PHE A 392 -5.11 -17.24 -2.72
C PHE A 392 -5.12 -15.74 -3.04
N LEU A 393 -4.42 -14.90 -2.26
CA LEU A 393 -4.25 -13.47 -2.56
C LEU A 393 -3.55 -13.23 -3.90
N HIS A 394 -2.59 -14.06 -4.27
CA HIS A 394 -1.94 -13.97 -5.58
C HIS A 394 -2.85 -14.50 -6.68
N ALA A 395 -3.53 -15.61 -6.41
CA ALA A 395 -4.45 -16.24 -7.36
C ALA A 395 -5.61 -15.31 -7.74
N VAL A 396 -6.21 -14.59 -6.77
CA VAL A 396 -7.35 -13.68 -7.04
C VAL A 396 -6.95 -12.51 -7.92
N LEU A 397 -5.75 -11.94 -7.72
CA LEU A 397 -5.23 -10.89 -8.60
C LEU A 397 -4.95 -11.44 -10.00
N ARG A 398 -4.37 -12.64 -10.07
CA ARG A 398 -3.96 -13.29 -11.31
C ARG A 398 -5.13 -13.65 -12.22
N VAL A 399 -6.27 -14.09 -11.66
CA VAL A 399 -7.45 -14.40 -12.50
C VAL A 399 -7.94 -13.15 -13.23
N CYS A 400 -7.98 -11.99 -12.56
CA CYS A 400 -8.39 -10.73 -13.17
C CYS A 400 -7.31 -10.09 -14.06
N GLU A 401 -6.03 -10.39 -13.81
CA GLU A 401 -4.89 -9.89 -14.60
C GLU A 401 -5.08 -10.12 -16.10
N SER A 402 -5.41 -11.35 -16.50
CA SER A 402 -5.54 -11.73 -17.91
C SER A 402 -6.62 -10.94 -18.64
N TYR A 403 -7.71 -10.58 -17.96
CA TYR A 403 -8.79 -9.75 -18.51
C TYR A 403 -8.34 -8.29 -18.61
N ARG A 404 -7.72 -7.75 -17.55
CA ARG A 404 -7.28 -6.35 -17.49
C ARG A 404 -6.15 -6.04 -18.47
N HIS A 405 -5.15 -6.92 -18.57
CA HIS A 405 -3.98 -6.73 -19.43
C HIS A 405 -4.35 -6.65 -20.91
N ARG A 406 -5.42 -7.31 -21.35
CA ARG A 406 -5.96 -7.20 -22.72
C ARG A 406 -6.35 -5.77 -23.09
N HIS A 407 -6.77 -4.99 -22.10
CA HIS A 407 -7.14 -3.58 -22.27
C HIS A 407 -6.04 -2.60 -21.86
N ASN A 408 -4.79 -3.07 -21.70
CA ASN A 408 -3.66 -2.27 -21.24
C ASN A 408 -3.88 -1.59 -19.86
N LYS A 409 -4.63 -2.27 -18.98
CA LYS A 409 -4.86 -1.92 -17.58
C LYS A 409 -4.44 -3.08 -16.67
N SER A 410 -4.40 -2.84 -15.37
CA SER A 410 -4.10 -3.83 -14.32
C SER A 410 -5.28 -4.01 -13.37
N PRO A 411 -5.35 -5.12 -12.60
CA PRO A 411 -6.11 -5.12 -11.35
C PRO A 411 -5.57 -3.99 -10.47
N ASN A 412 -6.44 -3.10 -9.97
CA ASN A 412 -5.97 -1.83 -9.39
C ASN A 412 -5.86 -1.88 -7.88
N ILE A 413 -6.74 -2.62 -7.21
CA ILE A 413 -6.76 -2.72 -5.76
C ILE A 413 -6.93 -4.19 -5.36
N LEU A 414 -6.12 -4.68 -4.41
CA LEU A 414 -6.42 -5.92 -3.67
C LEU A 414 -7.07 -5.50 -2.35
N LEU A 415 -8.40 -5.64 -2.25
CA LEU A 415 -9.17 -5.16 -1.10
C LEU A 415 -9.41 -6.31 -0.12
N VAL A 416 -9.02 -6.17 1.15
CA VAL A 416 -9.17 -7.24 2.17
C VAL A 416 -9.83 -6.74 3.46
N ASP A 417 -10.57 -7.61 4.14
CA ASP A 417 -11.21 -7.31 5.44
C ASP A 417 -10.29 -7.39 6.65
N TYR A 418 -9.03 -7.75 6.44
CA TYR A 418 -8.12 -8.15 7.51
C TYR A 418 -6.75 -7.53 7.29
N PRO A 419 -6.14 -6.93 8.33
CA PRO A 419 -4.97 -6.10 8.16
C PRO A 419 -3.76 -6.92 7.79
N GLU A 420 -2.79 -6.24 7.21
CA GLU A 420 -1.43 -6.75 7.13
C GLU A 420 -0.87 -6.95 8.55
N VAL A 421 -0.18 -8.07 8.77
CA VAL A 421 0.48 -8.34 10.07
C VAL A 421 2.00 -8.24 9.93
N ASP A 422 2.52 -8.55 8.75
CA ASP A 422 3.95 -8.61 8.44
C ASP A 422 4.15 -8.49 6.93
N THR A 423 4.76 -7.39 6.48
CA THR A 423 5.04 -7.14 5.05
C THR A 423 6.03 -8.11 4.44
N ASP A 424 6.87 -8.75 5.27
CA ASP A 424 7.87 -9.71 4.82
C ASP A 424 7.30 -11.13 4.73
N ASN A 425 6.06 -11.34 5.20
CA ASN A 425 5.37 -12.60 5.05
C ASN A 425 4.96 -12.80 3.59
N ILE A 426 5.35 -13.92 2.99
CA ILE A 426 4.98 -14.33 1.63
C ILE A 426 3.47 -14.44 1.36
N ASN A 427 2.67 -14.56 2.43
CA ASN A 427 1.22 -14.66 2.37
C ASN A 427 0.54 -13.32 2.70
N SER A 428 1.32 -12.25 2.81
CA SER A 428 0.85 -10.89 3.02
C SER A 428 0.12 -10.34 1.79
N VAL A 429 -0.74 -9.36 2.03
CA VAL A 429 -1.37 -8.54 0.99
C VAL A 429 -0.30 -7.77 0.24
N PHE A 430 0.69 -7.23 0.96
CA PHE A 430 1.79 -6.49 0.37
C PHE A 430 2.59 -7.36 -0.60
N HIS A 431 2.95 -8.59 -0.22
CA HIS A 431 3.68 -9.51 -1.09
C HIS A 431 2.87 -9.85 -2.35
N ALA A 432 1.56 -10.11 -2.22
CA ALA A 432 0.69 -10.36 -3.37
C ALA A 432 0.64 -9.17 -4.34
N VAL A 433 0.47 -7.96 -3.81
CA VAL A 433 0.43 -6.74 -4.62
C VAL A 433 1.79 -6.40 -5.22
N TYR A 434 2.87 -6.63 -4.47
CA TYR A 434 4.24 -6.44 -4.96
C TYR A 434 4.50 -7.27 -6.21
N HIS A 435 4.23 -8.58 -6.18
CA HIS A 435 4.43 -9.46 -7.35
C HIS A 435 3.46 -9.18 -8.48
N GLN A 436 2.24 -8.72 -8.17
CA GLN A 436 1.33 -8.23 -9.20
C GLN A 436 1.90 -6.98 -9.88
N ASN A 437 2.53 -6.09 -9.12
CA ASN A 437 3.18 -4.90 -9.64
C ASN A 437 4.44 -5.23 -10.44
N VAL A 438 5.22 -6.25 -10.07
CA VAL A 438 6.33 -6.77 -10.90
C VAL A 438 5.80 -7.18 -12.29
N ARG A 439 4.68 -7.91 -12.34
CA ARG A 439 4.00 -8.26 -13.61
C ARG A 439 3.47 -7.04 -14.35
N ASN A 440 2.89 -6.06 -13.65
CA ASN A 440 2.41 -4.82 -14.24
C ASN A 440 3.56 -4.02 -14.89
N ILE A 441 4.71 -3.93 -14.21
CA ILE A 441 5.92 -3.25 -14.73
C ILE A 441 6.35 -3.92 -16.04
N TYR A 442 6.53 -5.24 -16.03
CA TYR A 442 6.88 -5.99 -17.24
C TYR A 442 5.85 -5.80 -18.36
N ARG A 443 4.55 -5.82 -18.04
CA ARG A 443 3.48 -5.65 -19.02
C ARG A 443 3.46 -4.27 -19.65
N HIS A 444 3.56 -3.21 -18.86
CA HIS A 444 3.30 -1.84 -19.30
C HIS A 444 4.55 -1.05 -19.65
N ARG A 445 5.74 -1.56 -19.34
CA ARG A 445 7.04 -0.99 -19.71
C ARG A 445 7.82 -1.90 -20.67
N ARG A 446 7.13 -2.66 -21.52
CA ARG A 446 7.76 -3.45 -22.58
C ARG A 446 8.66 -2.54 -23.43
N GLY A 447 9.93 -2.90 -23.55
CA GLY A 447 10.97 -2.12 -24.24
C GLY A 447 11.93 -1.40 -23.30
N ASP A 448 11.46 -0.96 -22.12
CA ASP A 448 12.33 -0.39 -21.08
C ASP A 448 12.71 -1.43 -20.03
N CYS A 449 11.85 -2.42 -19.83
CA CYS A 449 11.99 -3.44 -18.81
C CYS A 449 11.89 -4.84 -19.43
N GLN A 450 12.66 -5.78 -18.90
CA GLN A 450 12.63 -7.19 -19.30
C GLN A 450 12.69 -8.10 -18.08
N VAL A 451 12.21 -9.34 -18.25
CA VAL A 451 12.45 -10.39 -17.26
C VAL A 451 13.83 -10.96 -17.52
N SER A 452 14.70 -10.92 -16.51
CA SER A 452 16.09 -11.38 -16.57
C SER A 452 16.35 -12.27 -15.36
N VAL A 453 16.55 -13.56 -15.62
CA VAL A 453 17.09 -14.52 -14.66
C VAL A 453 18.43 -14.94 -15.22
N ASP A 454 19.50 -14.32 -14.74
CA ASP A 454 20.84 -14.47 -15.33
C ASP A 454 21.51 -15.79 -14.88
N ALA A 455 21.05 -16.36 -13.76
CA ALA A 455 21.39 -17.70 -13.34
C ALA A 455 20.39 -18.21 -12.31
N ALA A 456 20.25 -19.53 -12.20
CA ALA A 456 19.45 -20.17 -11.15
C ALA A 456 20.19 -21.39 -10.60
N VAL A 457 20.08 -21.63 -9.29
CA VAL A 457 20.73 -22.80 -8.67
C VAL A 457 19.98 -23.21 -7.41
N ARG A 458 19.89 -24.52 -7.15
CA ARG A 458 19.37 -25.00 -5.86
C ARG A 458 20.34 -24.61 -4.74
N ARG A 459 19.83 -24.15 -3.60
CA ARG A 459 20.69 -23.81 -2.45
C ARG A 459 21.14 -25.08 -1.73
N PRO A 460 22.46 -25.40 -1.68
CA PRO A 460 22.95 -26.59 -0.99
C PRO A 460 22.64 -26.56 0.50
N GLY A 461 22.35 -27.72 1.09
CA GLY A 461 22.00 -27.85 2.50
C GLY A 461 20.57 -27.39 2.85
N THR A 462 19.74 -27.07 1.86
CA THR A 462 18.31 -26.83 2.04
C THR A 462 17.50 -27.79 1.17
N GLU A 463 16.36 -28.23 1.66
CA GLU A 463 15.48 -29.17 0.94
C GLU A 463 14.50 -28.46 0.01
N ASP A 464 14.28 -27.16 0.20
CA ASP A 464 13.19 -26.42 -0.42
C ASP A 464 13.61 -25.11 -1.10
N GLN A 465 14.88 -24.69 -1.09
CA GLN A 465 15.27 -23.38 -1.62
C GLN A 465 16.04 -23.41 -2.94
N ALA A 466 15.74 -22.42 -3.78
CA ALA A 466 16.50 -22.06 -4.96
C ALA A 466 16.95 -20.60 -4.87
N LEU A 467 18.04 -20.30 -5.58
CA LEU A 467 18.59 -18.97 -5.73
C LEU A 467 18.43 -18.55 -7.19
N PHE A 468 17.87 -17.36 -7.41
CA PHE A 468 17.76 -16.73 -8.72
C PHE A 468 18.62 -15.48 -8.73
N PHE A 469 19.57 -15.39 -9.65
CA PHE A 469 20.41 -14.21 -9.85
C PHE A 469 19.78 -13.31 -10.90
N THR A 470 19.68 -12.02 -10.61
CA THR A 470 19.09 -11.01 -11.51
C THR A 470 19.81 -9.67 -11.33
N GLY A 471 20.62 -9.32 -12.31
CA GLY A 471 21.59 -8.23 -12.22
C GLY A 471 22.56 -8.43 -11.05
N SER A 472 22.60 -7.48 -10.12
CA SER A 472 23.41 -7.56 -8.90
C SER A 472 22.72 -8.28 -7.74
N LYS A 473 21.47 -8.72 -7.92
CA LYS A 473 20.63 -9.24 -6.85
C LYS A 473 20.62 -10.76 -6.87
N VAL A 474 20.47 -11.34 -5.68
CA VAL A 474 20.10 -12.73 -5.49
C VAL A 474 18.74 -12.81 -4.80
N ILE A 475 17.84 -13.58 -5.37
CA ILE A 475 16.51 -13.87 -4.86
C ILE A 475 16.53 -15.27 -4.29
N ILE A 476 16.12 -15.42 -3.03
CA ILE A 476 15.91 -16.73 -2.40
C ILE A 476 14.44 -17.08 -2.57
N TYR A 477 14.18 -18.17 -3.25
CA TYR A 477 12.87 -18.73 -3.52
C TYR A 477 12.67 -20.00 -2.70
N SER A 478 11.51 -20.16 -2.06
CA SER A 478 11.13 -21.41 -1.39
C SER A 478 10.09 -22.14 -2.23
N HIS A 479 10.43 -23.36 -2.66
CA HIS A 479 9.51 -24.28 -3.32
C HIS A 479 8.40 -24.77 -2.38
N LYS A 480 8.65 -24.86 -1.07
CA LYS A 480 7.61 -25.19 -0.08
C LYS A 480 6.52 -24.13 -0.09
N SER A 481 6.91 -22.88 -0.24
CA SER A 481 6.01 -21.75 -0.19
C SER A 481 5.74 -21.10 -1.54
N GLY A 482 6.18 -21.71 -2.64
CA GLY A 482 5.94 -21.25 -4.00
C GLY A 482 6.37 -19.81 -4.33
N ALA A 483 7.20 -19.15 -3.52
CA ALA A 483 7.40 -17.70 -3.56
C ALA A 483 8.83 -17.27 -3.22
N GLN A 484 9.21 -16.06 -3.65
CA GLN A 484 10.36 -15.35 -3.11
C GLN A 484 10.19 -15.11 -1.60
N VAL A 485 11.15 -15.57 -0.80
CA VAL A 485 11.17 -15.38 0.67
C VAL A 485 12.18 -14.33 1.10
N GLN A 486 13.21 -14.07 0.29
CA GLN A 486 14.24 -13.07 0.61
C GLN A 486 14.86 -12.53 -0.68
N LYS A 487 15.35 -11.29 -0.62
CA LYS A 487 16.23 -10.69 -1.63
C LYS A 487 17.47 -10.13 -0.96
N GLY A 488 18.60 -10.16 -1.67
CA GLY A 488 19.85 -9.59 -1.21
C GLY A 488 20.80 -9.29 -2.35
N GLU A 489 22.00 -8.83 -2.01
CA GLU A 489 23.10 -8.67 -2.95
C GLU A 489 24.24 -9.58 -2.52
N VAL A 490 25.01 -10.07 -3.50
CA VAL A 490 26.22 -10.83 -3.22
C VAL A 490 27.42 -9.92 -3.44
N SER A 491 28.07 -9.53 -2.33
CA SER A 491 29.25 -8.68 -2.35
C SER A 491 30.30 -9.19 -3.34
N GLN A 492 30.79 -8.29 -4.21
CA GLN A 492 31.85 -8.57 -5.19
C GLN A 492 31.49 -9.64 -6.24
N VAL A 493 30.23 -10.01 -6.36
CA VAL A 493 29.72 -10.83 -7.45
C VAL A 493 28.89 -9.91 -8.34
N PRO A 494 29.41 -9.51 -9.52
CA PRO A 494 28.63 -8.72 -10.47
C PRO A 494 27.51 -9.58 -11.07
N ASN A 495 26.81 -9.08 -12.10
CA ASN A 495 25.94 -9.93 -12.92
C ASN A 495 26.71 -11.17 -13.40
N VAL A 496 26.10 -12.34 -13.18
CA VAL A 496 26.63 -13.68 -13.47
C VAL A 496 25.91 -14.24 -14.68
N ASP A 497 26.56 -15.13 -15.43
CA ASP A 497 25.99 -15.74 -16.63
C ASP A 497 25.51 -17.18 -16.36
N ALA A 498 25.99 -17.82 -15.30
CA ALA A 498 25.52 -19.14 -14.90
C ALA A 498 25.80 -19.43 -13.43
N ALA A 499 25.04 -20.34 -12.84
CA ALA A 499 25.29 -20.85 -11.50
C ALA A 499 24.94 -22.33 -11.41
N TYR A 500 25.76 -23.13 -10.74
CA TYR A 500 25.52 -24.56 -10.53
C TYR A 500 26.13 -25.03 -9.21
N ILE A 501 25.82 -26.27 -8.81
CA ILE A 501 26.39 -26.88 -7.61
C ILE A 501 27.59 -27.72 -8.05
N SER A 502 28.77 -27.49 -7.46
CA SER A 502 29.96 -28.33 -7.67
C SER A 502 29.88 -29.64 -6.90
N GLU A 503 30.76 -30.60 -7.24
CA GLU A 503 30.81 -31.92 -6.59
C GLU A 503 31.04 -31.85 -5.07
N ASP A 504 31.77 -30.85 -4.61
CA ASP A 504 32.02 -30.54 -3.19
C ASP A 504 30.83 -29.84 -2.49
N GLY A 505 29.72 -29.63 -3.20
CA GLY A 505 28.49 -29.04 -2.66
C GLY A 505 28.52 -27.52 -2.51
N HIS A 506 29.50 -26.83 -3.11
CA HIS A 506 29.52 -25.36 -3.18
C HIS A 506 28.70 -24.82 -4.35
N ILE A 507 28.30 -23.55 -4.25
CA ILE A 507 27.67 -22.85 -5.37
C ILE A 507 28.79 -22.26 -6.21
N VAL A 508 28.88 -22.65 -7.47
CA VAL A 508 29.77 -22.03 -8.44
C VAL A 508 28.96 -21.04 -9.25
N VAL A 509 29.40 -19.78 -9.27
CA VAL A 509 28.90 -18.76 -10.19
C VAL A 509 29.92 -18.50 -11.28
N LYS A 510 29.45 -18.23 -12.50
CA LYS A 510 30.28 -18.01 -13.68
C LYS A 510 30.01 -16.65 -14.30
N LYS A 511 31.05 -16.00 -14.82
CA LYS A 511 30.99 -14.80 -15.65
C LYS A 511 32.06 -14.85 -16.73
N GLY A 512 31.66 -14.96 -17.99
CA GLY A 512 32.54 -15.27 -19.11
C GLY A 512 33.28 -16.57 -18.84
N CYS A 513 34.61 -16.52 -18.86
CA CYS A 513 35.47 -17.65 -18.51
C CYS A 513 35.89 -17.70 -17.05
N MET A 514 35.37 -16.79 -16.23
CA MET A 514 35.72 -16.69 -14.82
C MET A 514 34.69 -17.41 -13.96
N THR A 515 35.13 -18.15 -12.96
CA THR A 515 34.28 -18.78 -11.94
C THR A 515 34.63 -18.32 -10.55
N ARG A 516 33.65 -18.40 -9.64
CA ARG A 516 33.84 -18.11 -8.23
C ARG A 516 32.94 -19.01 -7.38
N HIS A 517 33.47 -19.47 -6.26
CA HIS A 517 32.74 -20.33 -5.33
C HIS A 517 32.10 -19.47 -4.23
N LEU A 518 30.83 -19.73 -3.94
CA LEU A 518 30.07 -19.10 -2.87
C LEU A 518 29.72 -20.13 -1.79
N GLY A 519 29.76 -19.69 -0.54
CA GLY A 519 29.28 -20.49 0.59
C GLY A 519 27.78 -20.71 0.49
N SER A 520 27.32 -21.95 0.63
CA SER A 520 25.90 -22.32 0.50
C SER A 520 24.97 -21.62 1.50
N ARG A 521 25.47 -21.32 2.70
CA ARG A 521 24.71 -20.61 3.75
C ARG A 521 24.91 -19.11 3.70
N SER A 522 26.15 -18.63 3.71
CA SER A 522 26.47 -17.20 3.79
C SER A 522 26.22 -16.44 2.48
N LEU A 523 26.21 -17.17 1.35
CA LEU A 523 26.29 -16.64 -0.01
C LEU A 523 27.50 -15.72 -0.23
N GLN A 524 28.46 -15.71 0.70
CA GLN A 524 29.69 -14.94 0.57
C GLN A 524 30.69 -15.72 -0.28
N PRO A 525 31.53 -15.02 -1.05
CA PRO A 525 32.63 -15.66 -1.74
C PRO A 525 33.55 -16.42 -0.78
N LEU A 526 33.87 -17.66 -1.12
CA LEU A 526 34.87 -18.46 -0.40
C LEU A 526 36.30 -18.04 -0.76
N GLU A 527 36.44 -17.32 -1.87
CA GLU A 527 37.71 -16.91 -2.44
C GLU A 527 37.71 -15.42 -2.77
N ASN A 528 38.86 -14.78 -2.60
CA ASN A 528 39.03 -13.34 -2.84
C ASN A 528 39.09 -12.97 -4.32
N ARG A 529 39.35 -13.93 -5.22
CA ARG A 529 39.53 -13.70 -6.65
C ARG A 529 38.70 -14.69 -7.46
N TRP A 530 38.32 -14.26 -8.66
CA TRP A 530 37.76 -15.15 -9.66
C TRP A 530 38.87 -16.03 -10.26
N ARG A 531 38.55 -17.28 -10.62
CA ARG A 531 39.46 -18.21 -11.28
C ARG A 531 39.08 -18.38 -12.75
N GLU A 532 40.07 -18.59 -13.60
CA GLU A 532 39.81 -18.91 -15.01
C GLU A 532 39.41 -20.38 -15.14
N SER A 533 38.36 -20.64 -15.92
CA SER A 533 37.86 -21.98 -16.19
C SER A 533 38.74 -22.66 -17.24
N PRO A 534 39.31 -23.85 -16.96
CA PRO A 534 40.14 -24.57 -17.93
C PRO A 534 39.38 -24.84 -19.23
N GLY A 535 39.98 -24.50 -20.37
CA GLY A 535 39.40 -24.78 -21.69
C GLY A 535 38.17 -23.94 -22.06
N CYS A 536 37.95 -22.81 -21.39
CA CYS A 536 36.86 -21.91 -21.72
C CYS A 536 37.20 -21.05 -22.95
N ASN A 537 36.56 -21.35 -24.08
CA ASN A 537 36.71 -20.56 -25.30
C ASN A 537 35.61 -19.49 -25.45
N LEU A 538 34.47 -19.65 -24.78
CA LEU A 538 33.31 -18.77 -24.88
C LEU A 538 32.50 -18.74 -23.57
N ALA A 539 31.76 -17.66 -23.34
CA ALA A 539 30.85 -17.51 -22.21
C ALA A 539 29.73 -18.56 -22.28
N SER A 540 29.26 -19.01 -21.11
CA SER A 540 28.13 -19.92 -20.99
C SER A 540 26.90 -19.12 -20.63
N ASP A 541 25.77 -19.41 -21.26
CA ASP A 541 24.52 -18.67 -21.03
C ASP A 541 23.73 -19.21 -19.84
N ALA A 542 23.90 -20.50 -19.52
CA ALA A 542 23.38 -21.11 -18.31
C ALA A 542 24.14 -22.41 -17.99
N ALA A 543 23.99 -22.91 -16.76
CA ALA A 543 24.50 -24.22 -16.39
C ALA A 543 23.68 -24.84 -15.26
N ALA A 544 23.57 -26.16 -15.21
CA ALA A 544 22.98 -26.89 -14.10
C ALA A 544 23.48 -28.33 -14.04
N VAL A 545 23.53 -28.91 -12.84
CA VAL A 545 23.83 -30.33 -12.66
C VAL A 545 22.53 -31.12 -12.63
N TRP A 546 22.37 -32.09 -13.51
CA TRP A 546 21.22 -32.99 -13.59
C TRP A 546 21.70 -34.44 -13.74
N GLU A 547 21.14 -35.36 -12.95
CA GLU A 547 21.57 -36.77 -12.89
C GLU A 547 23.10 -36.95 -12.76
N GLY A 548 23.75 -36.11 -11.95
CA GLY A 548 25.20 -36.14 -11.73
C GLY A 548 26.06 -35.63 -12.89
N THR A 549 25.44 -35.16 -13.99
CA THR A 549 26.14 -34.57 -15.13
C THR A 549 25.96 -33.05 -15.14
N LEU A 550 27.04 -32.30 -15.32
CA LEU A 550 26.95 -30.85 -15.56
C LEU A 550 26.52 -30.60 -17.01
N TYR A 551 25.42 -29.87 -17.19
CA TYR A 551 24.95 -29.39 -18.48
C TYR A 551 25.25 -27.90 -18.60
N VAL A 552 25.99 -27.53 -19.64
CA VAL A 552 26.34 -26.13 -19.95
C VAL A 552 25.61 -25.71 -21.22
N PHE A 553 24.85 -24.63 -21.15
CA PHE A 553 24.07 -24.08 -22.25
C PHE A 553 24.86 -22.96 -22.93
N GLN A 554 24.85 -22.97 -24.26
CA GLN A 554 25.51 -21.96 -25.06
C GLN A 554 24.87 -21.83 -26.45
N GLY A 555 24.32 -20.64 -26.74
CA GLY A 555 23.54 -20.34 -27.92
C GLY A 555 22.43 -21.37 -28.13
N CYS A 556 22.49 -22.09 -29.23
CA CYS A 556 21.52 -23.14 -29.58
C CYS A 556 21.92 -24.56 -29.13
N HIS A 557 22.92 -24.71 -28.26
CA HIS A 557 23.43 -26.02 -27.86
C HIS A 557 23.50 -26.20 -26.35
N VAL A 558 23.38 -27.45 -25.91
CA VAL A 558 23.73 -27.90 -24.56
C VAL A 558 24.91 -28.86 -24.65
N MET A 559 25.86 -28.70 -23.75
CA MET A 559 27.07 -29.51 -23.64
C MET A 559 27.05 -30.27 -22.32
N PRO A 560 26.60 -31.55 -22.33
CA PRO A 560 26.78 -32.40 -21.17
C PRO A 560 28.28 -32.66 -20.95
N GLN A 561 28.74 -32.58 -19.71
CA GLN A 561 30.14 -32.80 -19.38
C GLN A 561 30.64 -34.16 -19.90
N GLY A 562 31.74 -34.14 -20.65
CA GLY A 562 32.33 -35.33 -21.27
C GLY A 562 31.58 -35.86 -22.51
N ARG A 563 30.60 -35.12 -23.06
CA ARG A 563 29.85 -35.50 -24.27
C ARG A 563 29.89 -34.41 -25.34
N SER A 564 29.53 -34.78 -26.56
CA SER A 564 29.41 -33.84 -27.69
C SER A 564 28.22 -32.89 -27.49
N PRO A 565 28.31 -31.65 -28.01
CA PRO A 565 27.20 -30.69 -27.97
C PRO A 565 25.93 -31.24 -28.65
N VAL A 566 24.77 -30.97 -28.05
CA VAL A 566 23.45 -31.37 -28.55
C VAL A 566 22.64 -30.10 -28.85
N LYS A 567 21.89 -30.08 -29.96
CA LYS A 567 21.01 -28.95 -30.29
C LYS A 567 19.83 -28.88 -29.33
N LEU A 568 19.55 -27.69 -28.80
CA LEU A 568 18.44 -27.44 -27.86
C LEU A 568 17.06 -27.75 -28.47
N SER A 569 16.91 -27.56 -29.78
CA SER A 569 15.67 -27.89 -30.50
C SER A 569 15.31 -29.38 -30.41
N LEU A 570 16.28 -30.28 -30.24
CA LEU A 570 16.01 -31.72 -30.06
C LEU A 570 15.42 -32.03 -28.68
N TRP A 571 15.57 -31.11 -27.73
CA TRP A 571 15.03 -31.21 -26.38
C TRP A 571 13.74 -30.40 -26.21
N GLY A 572 13.22 -29.77 -27.27
CA GLY A 572 12.05 -28.88 -27.18
C GLY A 572 12.36 -27.52 -26.54
N LEU A 573 13.64 -27.13 -26.50
CA LEU A 573 14.09 -25.87 -25.91
C LEU A 573 14.42 -24.83 -26.99
N PRO A 574 14.24 -23.53 -26.69
CA PRO A 574 14.72 -22.43 -27.52
C PRO A 574 16.26 -22.30 -27.44
N CYS A 575 16.84 -21.52 -28.36
CA CYS A 575 18.23 -21.04 -28.20
C CYS A 575 18.32 -19.97 -27.12
N ASP A 576 19.53 -19.60 -26.71
CA ASP A 576 19.83 -18.46 -25.83
C ASP A 576 19.07 -18.58 -24.50
N VAL A 577 19.38 -19.66 -23.77
CA VAL A 577 18.84 -19.96 -22.45
C VAL A 577 19.48 -19.04 -21.42
N ASP A 578 18.69 -18.34 -20.61
CA ASP A 578 19.19 -17.39 -19.61
C ASP A 578 19.58 -18.07 -18.29
N ALA A 579 18.86 -19.12 -17.90
CA ALA A 579 19.17 -19.86 -16.68
C ALA A 579 18.65 -21.30 -16.73
N ALA A 580 19.26 -22.16 -15.93
CA ALA A 580 18.87 -23.55 -15.78
C ALA A 580 18.90 -23.95 -14.30
N LEU A 581 17.91 -24.69 -13.83
CA LEU A 581 17.77 -25.09 -12.43
C LEU A 581 17.35 -26.56 -12.37
N ASN A 582 18.14 -27.40 -11.71
CA ASN A 582 17.67 -28.71 -11.28
C ASN A 582 17.15 -28.63 -9.85
N PHE A 583 15.89 -29.01 -9.64
CA PHE A 583 15.28 -29.06 -8.33
C PHE A 583 14.40 -30.30 -8.16
N ARG A 584 14.80 -31.20 -7.24
CA ARG A 584 14.10 -32.46 -6.93
C ARG A 584 13.81 -33.31 -8.17
N GLY A 585 14.82 -33.53 -9.01
CA GLY A 585 14.71 -34.34 -10.23
C GLY A 585 14.17 -33.58 -11.44
N GLN A 586 13.38 -32.53 -11.20
CA GLN A 586 12.83 -31.70 -12.27
C GLN A 586 13.87 -30.70 -12.76
N PHE A 587 14.08 -30.69 -14.07
CA PHE A 587 15.00 -29.79 -14.74
C PHE A 587 14.21 -28.63 -15.36
N TYR A 588 14.45 -27.42 -14.87
CA TYR A 588 13.84 -26.18 -15.35
C TYR A 588 14.84 -25.40 -16.19
N VAL A 589 14.36 -24.84 -17.29
CA VAL A 589 15.12 -23.95 -18.18
C VAL A 589 14.32 -22.66 -18.34
N PHE A 590 14.98 -21.52 -18.18
CA PHE A 590 14.37 -20.20 -18.24
C PHE A 590 14.90 -19.43 -19.46
N GLN A 591 14.00 -18.76 -20.15
CA GLN A 591 14.33 -17.80 -21.19
C GLN A 591 13.31 -16.66 -21.15
N SER A 592 13.79 -15.45 -20.90
CA SER A 592 13.02 -14.24 -20.71
C SER A 592 11.91 -14.49 -19.68
N ASN A 593 10.66 -14.19 -20.04
CA ASN A 593 9.50 -14.46 -19.18
C ASN A 593 8.89 -15.85 -19.39
N HIS A 594 9.64 -16.84 -19.87
CA HIS A 594 9.14 -18.20 -20.06
C HIS A 594 10.05 -19.20 -19.38
N PHE A 595 9.46 -20.31 -18.94
CA PHE A 595 10.23 -21.46 -18.49
C PHE A 595 9.68 -22.76 -19.07
N TRP A 596 10.57 -23.74 -19.19
CA TRP A 596 10.28 -25.10 -19.61
C TRP A 596 10.72 -26.06 -18.51
N VAL A 597 10.05 -27.21 -18.43
CA VAL A 597 10.34 -28.25 -17.45
C VAL A 597 10.47 -29.61 -18.11
N CYS A 598 11.49 -30.36 -17.73
CA CYS A 598 11.65 -31.79 -17.98
C CYS A 598 11.48 -32.52 -16.65
N ARG A 599 10.46 -33.38 -16.55
CA ARG A 599 10.20 -34.19 -15.35
C ARG A 599 10.95 -35.52 -15.41
N ASP A 600 11.06 -36.19 -14.27
CA ASP A 600 11.67 -37.51 -14.19
C ASP A 600 11.03 -38.48 -15.19
N GLY A 601 11.86 -39.10 -16.03
CA GLY A 601 11.43 -40.02 -17.09
C GLY A 601 11.02 -39.37 -18.41
N GLU A 602 10.87 -38.05 -18.48
CA GLU A 602 10.68 -37.32 -19.74
C GLU A 602 12.02 -37.18 -20.48
N ARG A 603 11.98 -37.19 -21.82
CA ARG A 603 13.17 -37.00 -22.68
C ARG A 603 13.26 -35.60 -23.29
N THR A 604 12.18 -34.84 -23.21
CA THR A 604 12.04 -33.52 -23.83
C THR A 604 11.38 -32.58 -22.84
N PHE A 605 11.74 -31.31 -22.93
CA PHE A 605 11.15 -30.26 -22.13
C PHE A 605 9.76 -29.88 -22.65
N SER A 606 8.86 -29.61 -21.72
CA SER A 606 7.53 -29.06 -21.99
C SER A 606 7.45 -27.62 -21.52
N PHE A 607 6.65 -26.79 -22.21
CA PHE A 607 6.41 -25.41 -21.79
C PHE A 607 5.74 -25.41 -20.40
N GLY A 608 6.37 -24.75 -19.43
CA GLY A 608 5.94 -24.75 -18.03
C GLY A 608 5.08 -23.54 -17.66
N GLY A 609 5.26 -22.40 -18.33
CA GLY A 609 4.52 -21.17 -18.05
C GLY A 609 5.41 -19.94 -18.10
N ALA A 610 4.98 -18.88 -17.39
CA ALA A 610 5.75 -17.64 -17.33
C ALA A 610 6.71 -17.63 -16.12
N THR A 611 7.90 -17.06 -16.29
CA THR A 611 8.90 -16.96 -15.20
C THR A 611 8.34 -16.20 -13.99
N LEU A 612 7.59 -15.12 -14.21
CA LEU A 612 6.97 -14.34 -13.14
C LEU A 612 5.83 -15.07 -12.40
N ASP A 613 5.44 -16.27 -12.85
CA ASP A 613 4.51 -17.13 -12.10
C ASP A 613 5.14 -17.71 -10.85
N TRP A 614 6.46 -17.70 -10.77
CA TRP A 614 7.25 -18.10 -9.60
C TRP A 614 7.28 -17.00 -8.52
N MET A 615 6.56 -15.89 -8.69
CA MET A 615 6.48 -14.82 -7.68
C MET A 615 7.89 -14.37 -7.23
N ILE A 616 8.72 -14.04 -8.22
CA ILE A 616 10.08 -13.52 -8.06
C ILE A 616 10.21 -12.14 -8.71
N ASP A 617 11.00 -11.25 -8.12
CA ASP A 617 11.33 -9.94 -8.67
C ASP A 617 12.41 -10.00 -9.76
N ALA A 618 12.14 -10.73 -10.84
CA ALA A 618 13.07 -10.93 -11.95
C ALA A 618 12.99 -9.81 -13.01
N VAL A 619 12.32 -8.69 -12.74
CA VAL A 619 12.14 -7.60 -13.71
C VAL A 619 13.22 -6.54 -13.55
N VAL A 620 14.03 -6.38 -14.60
CA VAL A 620 15.09 -5.37 -14.69
C VAL A 620 14.65 -4.24 -15.62
N CYS A 621 14.78 -3.01 -15.11
CA CYS A 621 14.63 -1.73 -15.78
C CYS A 621 15.79 -0.84 -15.30
#